data_AF-A0A5K1A0G8-F1
#
_entry.id   AF-A0A5K1A0G8-F1
#
_cell.length_a   1.000
_cell.length_b   1.000
_cell.length_c   1.000
_cell.angle_alpha   90.00
_cell.angle_beta   90.00
_cell.angle_gamma   90.00
#
_symmetry.space_group_name_H-M   'P 1'
#
loop_
_entity.id
_entity.type
_entity.pdbx_description
1 polymer ?
#
loop_
_entity_poly.entity_id
_entity_poly.type
_entity_poly.pdbx_seq_one_letter_code
_entity_poly.pdbx_strand_id
1 'polypeptide(L)'
;VKEIPFEFSSVEDHLGSFIFPLVDDTRAELCSSLERIKDLPSAGIVMKKSKRQSCGYDVRIRFWETEYIVDYDKSDAVHVGDLVIISTLRPNQVSDLGRYGAAYFLALVTDVPEDMEFRRMLSIKASKCMKLTGGEEKFTSLKILMNLTTIKRIHTALKMQYANVNLKIIRNVLRVKSW
;
A
#
# COMPACT_ATOMS: atom_id res chain seq x y z
N VAL A 1 -0.87 14.42 -17.82
CA VAL A 1 -1.58 14.71 -16.55
C VAL A 1 -2.46 15.93 -16.75
N LYS A 2 -3.65 16.00 -16.18
CA LYS A 2 -4.49 17.21 -16.25
C LYS A 2 -3.86 18.29 -15.36
N GLU A 3 -3.59 19.47 -15.91
CA GLU A 3 -3.04 20.57 -15.12
C GLU A 3 -4.04 21.02 -14.04
N ILE A 4 -3.51 21.35 -12.86
CA ILE A 4 -4.30 21.93 -11.78
C ILE A 4 -4.59 23.39 -12.17
N PRO A 5 -5.88 23.80 -12.26
CA PRO A 5 -6.22 25.18 -12.58
C PRO A 5 -5.64 26.19 -11.59
N PHE A 6 -5.35 27.40 -12.06
CA PHE A 6 -4.96 28.52 -11.19
C PHE A 6 -6.13 29.08 -10.37
N GLU A 7 -7.37 28.88 -10.83
CA GLU A 7 -8.59 29.36 -10.20
C GLU A 7 -9.66 28.26 -10.19
N PHE A 8 -10.54 28.28 -9.20
CA PHE A 8 -11.56 27.26 -8.99
C PHE A 8 -12.95 27.89 -8.87
N SER A 9 -13.96 27.26 -9.47
CA SER A 9 -15.34 27.75 -9.44
C SER A 9 -16.03 27.44 -8.10
N SER A 10 -15.56 26.43 -7.38
CA SER A 10 -16.11 25.94 -6.12
C SER A 10 -15.05 25.22 -5.29
N VAL A 11 -15.37 24.89 -4.04
CA VAL A 11 -14.49 24.08 -3.18
C VAL A 11 -14.40 22.65 -3.70
N GLU A 12 -15.52 22.16 -4.24
CA GLU A 12 -15.66 20.83 -4.81
C GLU A 12 -14.79 20.69 -6.08
N ASP A 13 -14.75 21.72 -6.92
CA ASP A 13 -13.85 21.80 -8.08
C ASP A 13 -12.39 21.83 -7.65
N HIS A 14 -12.07 22.60 -6.61
CA HIS A 14 -10.72 22.66 -6.05
C HIS A 14 -10.27 21.29 -5.57
N LEU A 15 -10.99 20.68 -4.63
CA LEU A 15 -10.64 19.39 -4.05
C LEU A 15 -10.64 18.27 -5.11
N GLY A 16 -11.60 18.29 -6.04
CA GLY A 16 -11.70 17.32 -7.12
C GLY A 16 -10.51 17.39 -8.10
N SER A 17 -9.93 18.57 -8.30
CA SER A 17 -8.80 18.76 -9.22
C SER A 17 -7.52 18.02 -8.80
N PHE A 18 -7.33 17.75 -7.50
CA PHE A 18 -6.16 17.06 -6.96
C PHE A 18 -6.29 15.54 -6.96
N ILE A 19 -7.47 14.96 -7.22
CA ILE A 19 -7.67 13.51 -7.17
C ILE A 19 -6.81 12.78 -8.23
N PHE A 20 -6.82 13.27 -9.48
CA PHE A 20 -6.03 12.65 -10.55
C PHE A 20 -4.51 12.84 -10.36
N PRO A 21 -4.00 14.04 -10.03
CA PRO A 21 -2.61 14.23 -9.65
C PRO A 21 -2.16 13.27 -8.55
N LEU A 22 -2.94 13.13 -7.46
CA LEU A 22 -2.59 12.22 -6.37
C LEU A 22 -2.47 10.75 -6.84
N VAL A 23 -3.35 10.30 -7.73
CA VAL A 23 -3.27 8.96 -8.33
C VAL A 23 -2.06 8.81 -9.25
N ASP A 24 -1.74 9.85 -10.03
CA ASP A 24 -0.58 9.87 -10.93
C ASP A 24 0.73 9.81 -10.15
N ASP A 25 0.85 10.63 -9.10
CA ASP A 25 2.00 10.66 -8.19
C ASP A 25 2.16 9.32 -7.48
N THR A 26 1.07 8.74 -6.97
CA THR A 26 1.08 7.41 -6.33
C THR A 26 1.53 6.33 -7.32
N ARG A 27 1.09 6.41 -8.59
CA ARG A 27 1.52 5.48 -9.64
C ARG A 27 3.02 5.64 -9.91
N ALA A 28 3.52 6.87 -10.05
CA ALA A 28 4.92 7.14 -10.33
C ALA A 28 5.84 6.64 -9.20
N GLU A 29 5.46 6.86 -7.95
CA GLU A 29 6.18 6.35 -6.77
C GLU A 29 6.22 4.81 -6.76
N LEU A 30 5.07 4.17 -7.00
CA LEU A 30 4.98 2.72 -7.11
C LEU A 30 5.85 2.17 -8.24
N CYS A 31 5.84 2.80 -9.42
CA CYS A 31 6.69 2.44 -10.55
C CYS A 31 8.17 2.54 -10.19
N SER A 32 8.61 3.65 -9.58
CA SER A 32 9.99 3.84 -9.12
C SER A 32 10.42 2.76 -8.11
N SER A 33 9.52 2.35 -7.23
CA SER A 33 9.77 1.26 -6.29
C SER A 33 9.94 -0.08 -7.01
N LEU A 34 9.07 -0.40 -7.97
CA LEU A 34 9.15 -1.62 -8.77
C LEU A 34 10.43 -1.67 -9.64
N GLU A 35 10.88 -0.56 -10.20
CA GLU A 35 12.15 -0.49 -10.95
C GLU A 35 13.35 -0.88 -10.09
N ARG A 36 13.31 -0.58 -8.79
CA ARG A 36 14.34 -0.94 -7.79
C ARG A 36 13.98 -2.18 -6.98
N ILE A 37 13.07 -3.02 -7.47
CA ILE A 37 12.51 -4.15 -6.70
C ILE A 37 13.59 -5.06 -6.12
N LYS A 38 14.74 -5.22 -6.78
CA LYS A 38 15.89 -6.00 -6.30
C LYS A 38 16.31 -5.58 -4.90
N ASP A 39 16.42 -4.28 -4.68
CA ASP A 39 17.05 -3.66 -3.53
C ASP A 39 16.06 -3.41 -2.38
N LEU A 40 14.77 -3.64 -2.62
CA LEU A 40 13.74 -3.48 -1.61
C LEU A 40 13.86 -4.50 -0.47
N PRO A 41 13.55 -4.10 0.78
CA PRO A 41 13.44 -5.00 1.92
C PRO A 41 12.58 -6.22 1.61
N SER A 42 13.03 -7.39 2.06
CA SER A 42 12.42 -8.66 1.66
C SER A 42 12.37 -9.69 2.78
N ALA A 43 11.25 -10.40 2.85
CA ALA A 43 11.04 -11.53 3.75
C ALA A 43 10.60 -12.79 3.01
N GLY A 44 11.05 -13.94 3.52
CA GLY A 44 10.41 -15.22 3.30
C GLY A 44 9.20 -15.36 4.22
N ILE A 45 8.03 -15.66 3.66
CA ILE A 45 6.78 -15.69 4.39
C ILE A 45 5.97 -16.97 4.19
N VAL A 46 5.04 -17.12 5.12
CA VAL A 46 3.97 -18.09 5.20
C VAL A 46 2.65 -17.36 5.19
N MET A 47 1.66 -17.87 4.47
CA MET A 47 0.34 -17.26 4.42
C MET A 47 -0.77 -18.27 4.68
N LYS A 48 -1.73 -17.85 5.50
CA LYS A 48 -2.98 -18.56 5.73
C LYS A 48 -4.15 -17.62 5.44
N LYS A 49 -5.21 -18.15 4.81
CA LYS A 49 -6.43 -17.37 4.58
C LYS A 49 -7.02 -16.93 5.91
N SER A 50 -7.25 -15.62 6.05
CA SER A 50 -7.88 -15.07 7.24
C SER A 50 -9.36 -15.40 7.24
N LYS A 51 -9.91 -15.72 8.42
CA LYS A 51 -11.36 -15.91 8.60
C LYS A 51 -12.11 -14.58 8.74
N ARG A 52 -11.38 -13.48 8.94
CA ARG A 52 -11.95 -12.18 9.33
C ARG A 52 -12.32 -11.30 8.15
N GLN A 53 -11.71 -11.50 6.97
CA GLN A 53 -11.84 -10.59 5.84
C GLN A 53 -11.86 -11.33 4.49
N SER A 54 -12.69 -10.85 3.57
CA SER A 54 -12.65 -11.29 2.18
C SER A 54 -11.29 -10.93 1.55
N CYS A 55 -10.66 -11.93 0.91
CA CYS A 55 -9.28 -11.85 0.40
C CYS A 55 -8.24 -11.38 1.44
N GLY A 56 -8.53 -11.57 2.73
CA GLY A 56 -7.58 -11.32 3.82
C GLY A 56 -6.73 -12.55 4.12
N TYR A 57 -5.50 -12.32 4.56
CA TYR A 57 -4.55 -13.36 4.92
C TYR A 57 -3.80 -12.99 6.20
N ASP A 58 -3.65 -13.98 7.08
CA ASP A 58 -2.76 -13.90 8.22
C ASP A 58 -1.41 -14.45 7.75
N VAL A 59 -0.36 -13.68 7.96
CA VAL A 59 0.97 -13.93 7.42
C VAL A 59 1.93 -14.12 8.58
N ARG A 60 2.79 -15.14 8.47
CA ARG A 60 3.92 -15.35 9.38
C ARG A 60 5.22 -15.18 8.60
N ILE A 61 6.07 -14.27 9.07
CA ILE A 61 7.42 -14.07 8.56
C ILE A 61 8.29 -15.21 9.09
N ARG A 62 8.94 -15.95 8.18
CA ARG A 62 9.86 -17.03 8.53
C ARG A 62 11.27 -16.49 8.76
N PHE A 63 11.76 -15.67 7.83
CA PHE A 63 13.07 -15.03 7.92
C PHE A 63 13.09 -13.73 7.11
N TRP A 64 13.87 -12.78 7.59
CA TRP A 64 14.29 -11.61 6.83
C TRP A 64 15.64 -11.94 6.19
N GLU A 65 15.79 -11.70 4.90
CA GLU A 65 17.08 -11.93 4.23
C GLU A 65 18.11 -10.85 4.59
N THR A 66 17.64 -9.68 5.00
CA THR A 66 18.48 -8.64 5.57
C THR A 66 18.40 -8.75 7.10
N GLU A 67 19.49 -9.21 7.74
CA GLU A 67 19.59 -9.43 9.20
C GLU A 67 19.32 -8.16 10.05
N TYR A 68 19.17 -7.00 9.41
CA TYR A 68 18.91 -5.73 10.04
C TYR A 68 17.42 -5.43 10.31
N ILE A 69 16.46 -6.24 9.86
CA ILE A 69 15.01 -5.90 9.84
C ILE A 69 14.23 -6.42 11.07
N VAL A 70 14.92 -6.95 12.09
CA VAL A 70 14.25 -7.47 13.31
C VAL A 70 14.03 -6.38 14.37
N ASP A 71 14.49 -5.16 14.11
CA ASP A 71 14.31 -4.02 15.02
C ASP A 71 13.18 -3.10 14.53
N TYR A 72 12.19 -2.89 15.38
CA TYR A 72 10.98 -2.11 15.08
C TYR A 72 11.26 -0.62 14.86
N ASP A 73 12.48 -0.17 15.20
CA ASP A 73 12.93 1.21 15.09
C ASP A 73 13.74 1.48 13.81
N LYS A 74 13.74 0.53 12.87
CA LYS A 74 14.44 0.67 11.59
C LYS A 74 13.45 0.88 10.44
N SER A 75 13.89 1.70 9.49
CA SER A 75 13.14 2.10 8.29
C SER A 75 12.62 0.95 7.43
N ASP A 76 13.18 -0.25 7.60
CA ASP A 76 12.93 -1.41 6.74
C ASP A 76 11.92 -2.41 7.34
N ALA A 77 11.39 -2.12 8.54
CA ALA A 77 10.32 -2.91 9.15
C ALA A 77 8.98 -2.74 8.41
N VAL A 78 8.11 -3.74 8.52
CA VAL A 78 6.76 -3.68 7.95
C VAL A 78 5.82 -2.96 8.91
N HIS A 79 5.09 -1.99 8.38
CA HIS A 79 4.14 -1.16 9.11
C HIS A 79 2.72 -1.28 8.54
N VAL A 80 1.74 -0.97 9.38
CA VAL A 80 0.35 -0.80 8.91
C VAL A 80 0.32 0.29 7.83
N GLY A 81 -0.37 0.01 6.72
CA GLY A 81 -0.44 0.91 5.58
C GLY A 81 0.59 0.62 4.49
N ASP A 82 1.58 -0.23 4.74
CA ASP A 82 2.52 -0.66 3.70
C ASP A 82 1.81 -1.41 2.57
N LEU A 83 2.12 -1.01 1.34
CA LEU A 83 1.81 -1.76 0.14
C LEU A 83 2.98 -2.69 -0.14
N VAL A 84 2.70 -3.98 -0.17
CA VAL A 84 3.69 -5.04 -0.40
C VAL A 84 3.36 -5.79 -1.67
N ILE A 85 4.39 -6.30 -2.35
CA ILE A 85 4.23 -7.30 -3.39
C ILE A 85 4.55 -8.68 -2.80
N ILE A 86 3.64 -9.60 -3.07
CA ILE A 86 3.73 -10.99 -2.63
C ILE A 86 3.87 -11.86 -3.87
N SER A 87 4.84 -12.76 -3.89
CA SER A 87 5.20 -13.53 -5.08
C SER A 87 5.74 -14.92 -4.75
N THR A 88 5.41 -15.91 -5.59
CA THR A 88 5.84 -17.31 -5.37
C THR A 88 7.34 -17.52 -5.53
N LEU A 89 8.01 -16.59 -6.24
CA LEU A 89 9.46 -16.55 -6.43
C LEU A 89 9.94 -15.14 -6.07
N ARG A 90 11.16 -15.02 -5.55
CA ARG A 90 11.79 -13.72 -5.27
C ARG A 90 12.07 -12.98 -6.59
N PRO A 91 11.43 -11.83 -6.85
CA PRO A 91 11.72 -11.06 -8.05
C PRO A 91 12.98 -10.20 -7.84
N ASN A 92 13.91 -10.25 -8.80
CA ASN A 92 15.06 -9.34 -8.85
C ASN A 92 14.81 -8.16 -9.79
N GLN A 93 13.83 -8.27 -10.68
CA GLN A 93 13.43 -7.25 -11.64
C GLN A 93 11.94 -7.39 -11.92
N VAL A 94 11.32 -6.32 -12.43
CA VAL A 94 9.87 -6.31 -12.73
C VAL A 94 9.48 -7.44 -13.68
N SER A 95 10.33 -7.76 -14.67
CA SER A 95 10.08 -8.83 -15.63
C SER A 95 10.10 -10.24 -15.04
N ASP A 96 10.55 -10.42 -13.80
CA ASP A 96 10.45 -11.72 -13.11
C ASP A 96 9.02 -11.97 -12.59
N LEU A 97 8.24 -10.90 -12.40
CA LEU A 97 6.83 -11.01 -11.99
C LEU A 97 6.00 -11.64 -13.12
N GLY A 98 5.38 -12.79 -12.84
CA GLY A 98 4.61 -13.54 -13.85
C GLY A 98 5.47 -14.46 -14.73
N ARG A 99 6.80 -14.37 -14.65
CA ARG A 99 7.70 -15.24 -15.43
C ARG A 99 7.61 -16.68 -14.93
N TYR A 100 7.70 -17.65 -15.84
CA TYR A 100 7.67 -19.09 -15.51
C TYR A 100 6.44 -19.53 -14.70
N GLY A 101 5.31 -18.84 -14.86
CA GLY A 101 4.09 -19.12 -14.09
C GLY A 101 4.15 -18.67 -12.63
N ALA A 102 5.12 -17.83 -12.25
CA ALA A 102 5.19 -17.25 -10.93
C ALA A 102 3.97 -16.35 -10.66
N ALA A 103 3.18 -16.70 -9.65
CA ALA A 103 2.05 -15.88 -9.25
C ALA A 103 2.54 -14.73 -8.38
N TYR A 104 1.97 -13.54 -8.59
CA TYR A 104 2.16 -12.40 -7.70
C TYR A 104 0.86 -11.61 -7.53
N PHE A 105 0.82 -10.83 -6.45
CA PHE A 105 -0.24 -9.89 -6.15
C PHE A 105 0.25 -8.77 -5.23
N LEU A 106 -0.42 -7.62 -5.32
CA LEU A 106 -0.27 -6.55 -4.34
C LEU A 106 -1.13 -6.85 -3.12
N ALA A 107 -0.64 -6.51 -1.94
CA ALA A 107 -1.39 -6.58 -0.72
C ALA A 107 -1.10 -5.37 0.17
N LEU A 108 -2.09 -4.97 0.95
CA LEU A 108 -1.96 -3.90 1.92
C LEU A 108 -1.84 -4.52 3.31
N VAL A 109 -0.85 -4.09 4.08
CA VAL A 109 -0.73 -4.45 5.50
C VAL A 109 -1.79 -3.71 6.29
N THR A 110 -2.65 -4.46 6.97
CA THR A 110 -3.79 -3.93 7.73
C THR A 110 -3.58 -4.00 9.22
N ASP A 111 -2.71 -4.90 9.70
CA ASP A 111 -2.47 -5.10 11.12
C ASP A 111 -1.08 -5.68 11.35
N VAL A 112 -0.40 -5.18 12.38
CA VAL A 112 0.88 -5.67 12.88
C VAL A 112 0.76 -5.74 14.41
N PRO A 113 0.81 -6.93 15.03
CA PRO A 113 0.68 -7.05 16.48
C PRO A 113 1.80 -6.30 17.21
N GLU A 114 1.43 -5.60 18.28
CA GLU A 114 2.39 -4.90 19.16
C GLU A 114 3.13 -5.87 20.10
N ASP A 115 2.51 -7.02 20.39
CA ASP A 115 3.05 -8.03 21.30
C ASP A 115 4.35 -8.67 20.76
N MET A 116 5.36 -8.69 21.63
CA MET A 116 6.67 -9.29 21.41
C MET A 116 6.60 -10.73 20.87
N GLU A 117 5.66 -11.54 21.36
CA GLU A 117 5.51 -12.95 20.98
C GLU A 117 5.01 -13.12 19.54
N PHE A 118 4.27 -12.13 19.03
CA PHE A 118 3.63 -12.16 17.71
C PHE A 118 4.30 -11.25 16.68
N ARG A 119 5.50 -10.74 16.98
CA ARG A 119 6.24 -9.77 16.14
C ARG A 119 6.49 -10.22 14.69
N ARG A 120 6.46 -11.52 14.44
CA ARG A 120 6.61 -12.09 13.09
C ARG A 120 5.29 -12.30 12.38
N MET A 121 4.18 -11.85 12.94
CA MET A 121 2.86 -11.99 12.35
C MET A 121 2.37 -10.65 11.82
N LEU A 122 1.61 -10.68 10.74
CA LEU A 122 0.92 -9.51 10.21
C LEU A 122 -0.35 -9.96 9.50
N SER A 123 -1.33 -9.08 9.41
CA SER A 123 -2.52 -9.29 8.59
C SER A 123 -2.44 -8.42 7.35
N ILE A 124 -2.79 -8.99 6.20
CA ILE A 124 -2.85 -8.27 4.93
C ILE A 124 -4.20 -8.45 4.26
N LYS A 125 -4.56 -7.44 3.47
CA LYS A 125 -5.64 -7.49 2.48
C LYS A 125 -5.06 -7.56 1.08
N ALA A 126 -5.29 -8.66 0.38
CA ALA A 126 -4.81 -8.83 -0.98
C ALA A 126 -5.69 -8.09 -1.99
N SER A 127 -5.07 -7.58 -3.06
CA SER A 127 -5.75 -6.99 -4.24
C SER A 127 -6.67 -7.98 -4.97
N LYS A 128 -6.36 -9.29 -4.87
CA LYS A 128 -7.17 -10.37 -5.42
C LYS A 128 -7.12 -11.59 -4.49
N CYS A 129 -8.24 -12.32 -4.40
CA CYS A 129 -8.33 -13.55 -3.63
C CYS A 129 -7.47 -14.65 -4.28
N MET A 130 -6.46 -15.13 -3.57
CA MET A 130 -5.74 -16.35 -3.92
C MET A 130 -6.49 -17.61 -3.48
N LYS A 131 -6.52 -18.60 -4.38
CA LYS A 131 -6.81 -19.99 -4.03
C LYS A 131 -5.53 -20.61 -3.47
N LEU A 132 -5.44 -20.71 -2.15
CA LEU A 132 -4.37 -21.47 -1.50
C LEU A 132 -4.77 -22.95 -1.61
N THR A 133 -4.13 -23.70 -2.52
CA THR A 133 -4.41 -25.14 -2.70
C THR A 133 -3.49 -25.98 -1.83
N GLY A 134 -4.08 -26.81 -0.98
CA GLY A 134 -3.37 -27.81 -0.17
C GLY A 134 -2.71 -27.22 1.06
N GLY A 135 -3.39 -27.30 2.21
CA GLY A 135 -2.92 -27.33 3.62
C GLY A 135 -1.73 -26.47 4.10
N GLU A 136 -0.65 -26.39 3.35
CA GLU A 136 0.66 -25.84 3.71
C GLU A 136 1.18 -24.90 2.61
N GLU A 137 1.00 -23.60 2.86
CA GLU A 137 2.08 -22.61 2.89
C GLU A 137 3.28 -22.83 1.94
N LYS A 138 3.05 -22.64 0.64
CA LYS A 138 4.16 -22.46 -0.32
C LYS A 138 4.94 -21.21 0.07
N PHE A 139 6.17 -21.38 0.53
CA PHE A 139 7.06 -20.27 0.90
C PHE A 139 7.05 -19.22 -0.20
N THR A 140 6.70 -18.00 0.16
CA THR A 140 6.43 -16.88 -0.75
C THR A 140 7.36 -15.73 -0.36
N SER A 141 7.75 -14.90 -1.32
CA SER A 141 8.54 -13.69 -1.09
C SER A 141 7.61 -12.48 -0.90
N LEU A 142 7.89 -11.70 0.14
CA LEU A 142 7.28 -10.39 0.39
C LEU A 142 8.33 -9.31 0.16
N LYS A 143 8.00 -8.26 -0.60
CA LYS A 143 8.79 -7.03 -0.71
C LYS A 143 7.94 -5.80 -0.42
N ILE A 144 8.50 -4.85 0.33
CA ILE A 144 7.83 -3.60 0.71
C ILE A 144 8.02 -2.59 -0.41
N LEU A 145 6.92 -2.08 -0.99
CA LEU A 145 6.98 -1.14 -2.11
C LEU A 145 6.94 0.32 -1.65
N MET A 146 5.96 0.66 -0.83
CA MET A 146 5.69 2.03 -0.36
C MET A 146 4.69 2.01 0.79
N ASN A 147 4.57 3.10 1.56
CA ASN A 147 3.54 3.25 2.57
C ASN A 147 2.39 4.15 2.07
N LEU A 148 1.15 3.62 2.05
CA LEU A 148 -0.01 4.34 1.51
C LEU A 148 -0.72 5.21 2.55
N THR A 149 -0.22 5.34 3.79
CA THR A 149 -0.94 6.05 4.86
C THR A 149 -1.17 7.52 4.52
N THR A 150 -0.13 8.21 4.06
CA THR A 150 -0.22 9.64 3.69
C THR A 150 -1.16 9.83 2.50
N ILE A 151 -1.00 9.02 1.44
CA ILE A 151 -1.86 9.06 0.25
C ILE A 151 -3.33 8.83 0.65
N LYS A 152 -3.62 7.87 1.52
CA LYS A 152 -4.99 7.63 2.02
C LYS A 152 -5.55 8.81 2.81
N ARG A 153 -4.74 9.46 3.65
CA ARG A 153 -5.15 10.65 4.42
C ARG A 153 -5.50 11.80 3.47
N ILE A 154 -4.62 12.08 2.50
CA ILE A 154 -4.86 13.14 1.49
C ILE A 154 -6.12 12.81 0.68
N HIS A 155 -6.22 11.60 0.13
CA HIS A 155 -7.39 11.18 -0.64
C HIS A 155 -8.70 11.28 0.18
N THR A 156 -8.67 10.95 1.46
CA THR A 156 -9.81 11.12 2.37
C THR A 156 -10.17 12.59 2.55
N ALA A 157 -9.17 13.47 2.73
CA ALA A 157 -9.39 14.92 2.83
C ALA A 157 -9.98 15.50 1.54
N LEU A 158 -9.46 15.11 0.37
CA LEU A 158 -10.00 15.53 -0.93
C LEU A 158 -11.45 15.07 -1.11
N LYS A 159 -11.80 13.86 -0.66
CA LYS A 159 -13.18 13.37 -0.70
C LYS A 159 -14.15 14.02 0.28
N MET A 160 -13.70 14.90 1.19
CA MET A 160 -14.59 15.62 2.10
C MET A 160 -15.62 16.50 1.38
N GLN A 161 -15.39 16.84 0.10
CA GLN A 161 -16.38 17.48 -0.77
C GLN A 161 -17.70 16.70 -0.89
N TYR A 162 -17.66 15.38 -0.66
CA TYR A 162 -18.82 14.49 -0.72
C TYR A 162 -19.38 14.13 0.67
N ALA A 163 -18.86 14.75 1.73
CA ALA A 163 -19.28 14.51 3.11
C ALA A 163 -19.78 15.83 3.75
N ASN A 164 -20.70 15.74 4.72
CA ASN A 164 -21.21 16.88 5.48
C ASN A 164 -20.15 17.40 6.49
N VAL A 165 -19.00 17.85 6.01
CA VAL A 165 -17.87 18.31 6.83
C VAL A 165 -17.80 19.84 6.84
N ASN A 166 -17.28 20.41 7.93
CA ASN A 166 -17.11 21.86 8.07
C ASN A 166 -15.97 22.38 7.17
N LEU A 167 -16.31 22.93 6.01
CA LEU A 167 -15.36 23.48 5.02
C LEU A 167 -15.10 24.99 5.18
N LYS A 168 -15.47 25.61 6.32
CA LYS A 168 -15.39 27.08 6.51
C LYS A 168 -13.99 27.66 6.27
N ILE A 169 -12.95 27.00 6.79
CA ILE A 169 -11.56 27.48 6.61
C ILE A 169 -11.14 27.36 5.13
N ILE A 170 -11.49 26.25 4.49
CA ILE A 170 -11.16 26.01 3.07
C ILE A 170 -11.83 27.07 2.18
N ARG A 171 -13.09 27.41 2.46
CA ARG A 171 -13.81 28.50 1.75
C ARG A 171 -13.14 29.87 1.94
N ASN A 172 -12.57 30.14 3.11
CA ASN A 172 -11.90 31.41 3.38
C ASN A 172 -10.51 31.50 2.73
N VAL A 173 -9.82 30.37 2.56
CA VAL A 173 -8.49 30.30 1.95
C VAL A 173 -8.58 30.24 0.42
N LEU A 174 -9.59 29.55 -0.11
CA LEU A 174 -9.84 29.53 -1.55
C LEU A 174 -10.43 30.87 -1.98
N ARG A 175 -9.71 31.58 -2.86
CA ARG A 175 -10.29 32.69 -3.63
C ARG A 175 -11.30 32.13 -4.63
N VAL A 176 -12.47 31.73 -4.14
CA VAL A 176 -13.61 31.44 -5.01
C VAL A 176 -13.99 32.77 -5.66
N LYS A 177 -14.00 32.82 -7.00
CA LYS A 177 -14.38 34.03 -7.73
C LYS A 177 -15.75 34.52 -7.24
N SER A 178 -15.77 35.69 -6.62
CA SER A 178 -16.98 36.49 -6.44
C SER A 178 -17.34 37.09 -7.79
N TRP A 179 -18.57 36.85 -8.23
CA TRP A 179 -19.15 37.42 -9.45
C TRP A 179 -19.33 38.93 -9.30
#